data_AF-A0A4Q0IFR8-F1
#
_entry.id   AF-A0A4Q0IFR8-F1
#
_cell.length_a   1.000
_cell.length_b   1.000
_cell.length_c   1.000
_cell.angle_alpha   90.00
_cell.angle_beta   90.00
_cell.angle_gamma   90.00
#
_symmetry.space_group_name_H-M   'P 1'
#
loop_
_entity.id
_entity.type
_entity.pdbx_description
1 polymer ?
#
loop_
_entity_poly.entity_id
_entity_poly.type
_entity_poly.pdbx_seq_one_letter_code
_entity_poly.pdbx_strand_id
1 'polypeptide(L)'
;MLYFCFQAEGGIRDMLPSDSYLVNIDVVQEGMQAIIPTSVATMDMTWSQKMRRLEAGRVFEKRNSALYYMYPDGDVDNLSESGDDSEDITQRLKWVSCKNQFFSAVLMSRGNFAAAELSSSELKDNPDFIKQ
;
A
#
# COMPACT_ATOMS: atom_id res chain seq x y z
N MET A 1 -12.45 -42.71 5.58
CA MET A 1 -12.80 -41.68 4.58
C MET A 1 -12.82 -40.34 5.28
N LEU A 2 -11.71 -39.59 5.24
CA LEU A 2 -11.64 -38.25 5.83
C LEU A 2 -12.26 -37.27 4.83
N TYR A 3 -13.44 -36.73 5.14
CA TYR A 3 -14.00 -35.60 4.40
C TYR A 3 -13.21 -34.36 4.78
N PHE A 4 -12.32 -33.90 3.90
CA PHE A 4 -11.85 -32.53 3.95
C PHE A 4 -13.03 -31.63 3.55
N CYS A 5 -13.41 -30.74 4.46
CA CYS A 5 -14.44 -29.74 4.26
C CYS A 5 -13.89 -28.61 3.38
N PHE A 6 -13.99 -28.74 2.06
CA PHE A 6 -13.73 -27.65 1.10
C PHE A 6 -14.98 -26.78 0.93
N GLN A 7 -15.52 -26.22 2.02
CA GLN A 7 -16.76 -25.42 1.97
C GLN A 7 -16.51 -23.92 1.77
N ALA A 8 -15.28 -23.44 1.98
CA ALA A 8 -14.89 -22.07 1.69
C ALA A 8 -13.38 -21.98 1.46
N GLU A 9 -13.00 -21.26 0.42
CA GLU A 9 -11.61 -21.02 0.04
C GLU A 9 -11.38 -19.53 -0.19
N GLY A 10 -10.19 -19.06 0.17
CA GLY A 10 -9.77 -17.68 -0.04
C GLY A 10 -8.29 -17.64 -0.38
N GLY A 11 -7.90 -16.71 -1.24
CA GLY A 11 -6.51 -16.59 -1.66
C GLY A 11 -6.20 -15.27 -2.36
N ILE A 12 -4.92 -15.07 -2.62
CA ILE A 12 -4.42 -13.95 -3.41
C ILE A 12 -3.94 -14.53 -4.74
N ARG A 13 -4.34 -13.89 -5.84
CA ARG A 13 -3.85 -14.20 -7.18
C ARG A 13 -3.14 -12.98 -7.74
N ASP A 14 -1.87 -13.15 -8.10
CA ASP A 14 -1.05 -12.14 -8.74
C ASP A 14 -0.86 -12.41 -10.23
N MET A 15 -0.73 -11.34 -11.02
CA MET A 15 -0.38 -11.41 -12.43
C MET A 15 0.53 -10.24 -12.79
N LEU A 16 1.68 -10.55 -13.39
CA LEU A 16 2.62 -9.58 -13.96
C LEU A 16 2.65 -9.74 -15.49
N PRO A 17 2.07 -8.80 -16.26
CA PRO A 17 2.17 -8.82 -17.72
C PRO A 17 3.64 -8.66 -18.17
N SER A 18 4.02 -9.32 -19.27
CA SER A 18 5.31 -9.06 -19.93
C SER A 18 5.34 -7.61 -20.39
N ASP A 19 6.37 -6.86 -19.99
CA ASP A 19 6.58 -5.42 -20.27
C ASP A 19 5.70 -4.44 -19.47
N SER A 20 5.36 -4.78 -18.23
CA SER A 20 4.66 -3.88 -17.30
C SER A 20 5.39 -3.77 -15.95
N TYR A 21 5.28 -2.59 -15.32
CA TYR A 21 5.64 -2.39 -13.90
C TYR A 21 4.45 -2.58 -12.96
N LEU A 22 3.27 -2.87 -13.49
CA LEU A 22 2.05 -3.08 -12.72
C LEU A 22 1.86 -4.57 -12.43
N VAL A 23 1.83 -4.91 -11.15
CA VAL A 23 1.39 -6.21 -10.67
C VAL A 23 -0.10 -6.12 -10.34
N ASN A 24 -0.91 -6.93 -11.01
CA ASN A 24 -2.32 -7.06 -10.65
C ASN A 24 -2.43 -8.03 -9.48
N ILE A 25 -3.13 -7.62 -8.42
CA ILE A 25 -3.41 -8.45 -7.25
C ILE A 25 -4.93 -8.55 -7.11
N ASP A 26 -5.46 -9.76 -7.17
CA ASP A 26 -6.86 -10.06 -6.92
C ASP A 26 -7.00 -10.86 -5.61
N VAL A 27 -7.94 -10.45 -4.75
CA VAL A 27 -8.40 -11.28 -3.63
C VAL A 27 -9.53 -12.15 -4.14
N VAL A 28 -9.33 -13.47 -4.13
CA VAL A 28 -10.29 -14.47 -4.61
C VAL A 28 -10.93 -15.14 -3.42
N GLN A 29 -12.25 -15.25 -3.44
CA GLN A 29 -13.04 -15.89 -2.39
C GLN A 29 -14.11 -16.79 -3.03
N GLU A 30 -14.25 -18.01 -2.51
CA GLU A 30 -15.26 -18.98 -2.89
C GLU A 30 -15.91 -19.53 -1.62
N GLY A 31 -17.25 -19.54 -1.53
CA GLY A 31 -17.97 -20.06 -0.36
C GLY A 31 -17.84 -19.24 0.94
N MET A 32 -17.13 -18.11 0.90
CA MET A 32 -16.81 -17.33 2.10
C MET A 32 -18.02 -16.73 2.83
N GLN A 33 -19.17 -16.59 2.15
CA GLN A 33 -20.45 -16.18 2.74
C GLN A 33 -20.98 -17.14 3.82
N ALA A 34 -20.47 -18.37 3.88
CA ALA A 34 -20.79 -19.31 4.96
C ALA A 34 -20.03 -19.00 6.26
N ILE A 35 -18.97 -18.17 6.18
CA ILE A 35 -18.06 -17.86 7.28
C ILE A 35 -18.13 -16.37 7.64
N ILE A 36 -18.11 -15.49 6.65
CA ILE A 36 -18.19 -14.04 6.81
C ILE A 36 -19.66 -13.62 6.79
N PRO A 37 -20.16 -12.95 7.84
CA PRO A 37 -21.53 -12.41 7.85
C PRO A 37 -21.75 -11.48 6.67
N THR A 38 -22.93 -11.57 6.03
CA THR A 38 -23.29 -10.72 4.88
C THR A 38 -23.34 -9.22 5.20
N SER A 39 -23.32 -8.84 6.47
CA SER A 39 -23.22 -7.46 6.92
C SER A 39 -21.79 -6.88 6.83
N VAL A 40 -20.77 -7.73 6.72
CA VAL A 40 -19.38 -7.31 6.54
C VAL A 40 -19.15 -7.02 5.06
N ALA A 41 -19.12 -5.73 4.71
CA ALA A 41 -18.94 -5.25 3.35
C ALA A 41 -17.54 -4.64 3.10
N THR A 42 -16.68 -4.64 4.11
CA THR A 42 -15.34 -4.03 4.07
C THR A 42 -14.26 -5.07 4.37
N MET A 43 -13.06 -4.78 3.87
CA MET A 43 -11.86 -5.55 4.16
C MET A 43 -10.75 -4.54 4.45
N ASP A 44 -10.10 -4.72 5.59
CA ASP A 44 -8.97 -3.87 5.97
C ASP A 44 -7.68 -4.41 5.36
N MET A 45 -6.77 -3.51 5.01
CA MET A 45 -5.46 -3.85 4.47
C MET A 45 -4.40 -3.04 5.19
N THR A 46 -3.35 -3.73 5.63
CA THR A 46 -2.14 -3.09 6.16
C THR A 46 -1.01 -3.26 5.17
N TRP A 47 -0.43 -2.14 4.75
CA TRP A 47 0.77 -2.12 3.93
C TRP A 47 1.89 -1.42 4.71
N SER A 48 3.06 -2.04 4.78
CA SER A 48 4.25 -1.49 5.42
C SER A 48 5.43 -1.66 4.49
N GLN A 49 6.23 -0.59 4.33
CA GLN A 49 7.39 -0.59 3.44
C GLN A 49 8.56 0.15 4.07
N LYS A 50 9.70 -0.54 4.18
CA LYS A 50 10.98 0.12 4.44
C LYS A 50 11.59 0.59 3.13
N MET A 51 11.78 1.89 2.98
CA MET A 51 12.39 2.48 1.80
C MET A 51 13.91 2.26 1.83
N ARG A 52 14.40 1.40 0.93
CA ARG A 52 15.83 1.20 0.75
C ARG A 52 16.50 2.47 0.23
N ARG A 53 17.71 2.71 0.70
CA ARG A 53 18.65 3.66 0.13
C ARG A 53 19.16 3.11 -1.19
N LEU A 54 18.93 3.84 -2.27
CA LEU A 54 19.36 3.48 -3.62
C LEU A 54 20.44 4.43 -4.15
N GLU A 55 20.62 5.60 -3.52
CA GLU A 55 21.53 6.62 -4.00
C GLU A 55 22.76 6.81 -3.11
N ALA A 56 23.85 7.27 -3.73
CA ALA A 56 25.05 7.66 -3.00
C ALA A 56 24.77 8.85 -2.06
N GLY A 57 23.96 9.81 -2.49
CA GLY A 57 23.66 11.05 -1.77
C GLY A 57 22.43 10.95 -0.85
N ARG A 58 22.62 10.51 0.40
CA ARG A 58 21.53 10.33 1.39
C ARG A 58 20.67 11.59 1.60
N VAL A 59 21.29 12.77 1.68
CA VAL A 59 20.56 14.02 1.97
C VAL A 59 19.59 14.38 0.85
N PHE A 60 20.00 14.19 -0.40
CA PHE A 60 19.15 14.47 -1.56
C PHE A 60 18.06 13.41 -1.72
N GLU A 61 18.43 12.13 -1.58
CA GLU A 61 17.48 11.02 -1.66
C GLU A 61 16.36 11.19 -0.62
N LYS A 62 16.73 11.49 0.63
CA LYS A 62 15.79 11.74 1.72
C LYS A 62 14.84 12.91 1.40
N ARG A 63 15.35 14.05 0.93
CA ARG A 63 14.52 15.23 0.61
C ARG A 63 13.55 15.00 -0.56
N ASN A 64 13.83 14.02 -1.40
CA ASN A 64 12.99 13.65 -2.53
C ASN A 64 12.12 12.42 -2.24
N SER A 65 12.04 12.00 -0.98
CA SER A 65 11.35 10.79 -0.53
C SER A 65 10.24 11.09 0.47
N ALA A 66 9.03 10.63 0.16
CA ALA A 66 7.85 10.80 1.02
C ALA A 66 6.75 9.79 0.68
N LEU A 67 5.76 9.70 1.56
CA LEU A 67 4.51 9.01 1.30
C LEU A 67 3.53 10.00 0.65
N TYR A 68 3.09 9.69 -0.57
CA TYR A 68 2.11 10.46 -1.34
C TYR A 68 0.79 9.70 -1.40
N TYR A 69 -0.31 10.42 -1.58
CA TYR A 69 -1.62 9.83 -1.84
C TYR A 69 -2.44 10.74 -2.75
N MET A 70 -3.41 10.15 -3.46
CA MET A 70 -4.27 10.87 -4.41
C MET A 70 -5.74 10.65 -4.09
N TYR A 71 -6.52 11.72 -4.18
CA TYR A 71 -7.97 11.71 -4.08
C TYR A 71 -8.63 11.38 -5.44
N PRO A 72 -9.89 10.91 -5.47
CA PRO A 72 -10.60 10.55 -6.70
C PRO A 72 -10.79 11.70 -7.71
N ASP A 73 -10.72 12.95 -7.27
CA ASP A 73 -10.78 14.16 -8.11
C ASP A 73 -9.44 14.49 -8.79
N GLY A 74 -8.36 13.79 -8.40
CA GLY A 74 -7.02 13.95 -8.96
C GLY A 74 -6.08 14.78 -8.10
N ASP A 75 -6.56 15.35 -6.99
CA ASP A 75 -5.70 16.09 -6.07
C ASP A 75 -4.71 15.15 -5.38
N VAL A 76 -3.46 15.60 -5.25
CA VAL A 76 -2.35 14.83 -4.67
C VAL A 76 -1.80 15.59 -3.48
N ASP A 77 -1.61 14.87 -2.39
CA ASP A 77 -1.00 15.39 -1.17
C ASP A 77 0.02 14.38 -0.63
N ASN A 78 0.78 14.76 0.39
CA ASN A 78 1.84 13.95 0.97
C ASN A 78 2.09 14.22 2.44
N LEU A 79 2.60 13.19 3.10
CA LEU A 79 3.27 13.35 4.40
C LEU A 79 4.61 14.07 4.18
N SER A 80 5.09 14.75 5.21
CA SER A 80 6.35 15.49 5.22
C SER A 80 7.52 14.66 4.68
N GLU A 81 8.34 15.26 3.82
CA GLU A 81 9.60 14.69 3.33
C GLU A 81 10.65 14.59 4.45
N SER A 82 10.43 15.26 5.58
CA SER A 82 11.38 15.33 6.69
C SER A 82 10.77 14.98 8.05
N GLY A 83 11.52 14.27 8.89
CA GLY A 83 11.01 13.81 10.18
C GLY A 83 9.90 12.77 10.05
N ASP A 84 9.22 12.58 11.16
CA ASP A 84 8.09 11.66 11.30
C ASP A 84 6.81 12.44 11.06
N ASP A 85 5.82 11.77 10.47
CA ASP A 85 4.54 12.39 10.14
C ASP A 85 3.44 11.33 10.07
N SER A 86 2.19 11.75 10.27
CA SER A 86 1.02 10.87 10.27
C SER A 86 -0.24 11.63 9.93
N GLU A 87 -1.13 11.00 9.17
CA GLU A 87 -2.41 11.57 8.75
C GLU A 87 -3.53 10.53 8.82
N ASP A 88 -4.67 10.94 9.39
CA ASP A 88 -5.91 10.16 9.47
C ASP A 88 -6.89 10.67 8.41
N ILE A 89 -7.01 9.93 7.30
CA ILE A 89 -7.79 10.34 6.14
C ILE A 89 -9.14 9.62 6.15
N THR A 90 -10.21 10.40 6.33
CA THR A 90 -11.60 9.91 6.28
C THR A 90 -12.24 9.98 4.89
N GLN A 91 -11.52 10.54 3.92
CA GLN A 91 -11.95 10.66 2.54
C GLN A 91 -11.48 9.47 1.71
N ARG A 92 -12.14 9.25 0.57
CA ARG A 92 -11.74 8.19 -0.36
C ARG A 92 -10.39 8.51 -0.98
N LEU A 93 -9.57 7.48 -1.21
CA LEU A 93 -8.29 7.60 -1.91
C LEU A 93 -8.25 6.71 -3.15
N LYS A 94 -7.61 7.20 -4.20
CA LYS A 94 -7.37 6.43 -5.43
C LYS A 94 -6.15 5.53 -5.31
N TRP A 95 -5.06 6.08 -4.78
CA TRP A 95 -3.82 5.37 -4.53
C TRP A 95 -3.04 5.98 -3.36
N VAL A 96 -2.14 5.17 -2.81
CA VAL A 96 -1.09 5.57 -1.86
C VAL A 96 0.27 5.13 -2.41
N SER A 97 1.33 5.89 -2.16
CA SER A 97 2.65 5.65 -2.77
C SER A 97 3.78 5.98 -1.80
N CYS A 98 4.74 5.06 -1.68
CA CYS A 98 6.04 5.36 -1.12
C CYS A 98 6.98 5.77 -2.26
N LYS A 99 7.21 7.08 -2.41
CA LYS A 99 8.08 7.64 -3.45
C LYS A 99 9.49 7.82 -2.91
N ASN A 100 10.47 7.28 -3.63
CA ASN A 100 11.89 7.59 -3.51
C ASN A 100 12.31 8.58 -4.64
N GLN A 101 13.59 8.95 -4.73
CA GLN A 101 14.08 9.95 -5.69
C GLN A 101 13.75 9.62 -7.16
N PHE A 102 13.87 8.36 -7.57
CA PHE A 102 13.64 7.92 -8.95
C PHE A 102 12.62 6.80 -9.11
N PHE A 103 12.19 6.19 -8.00
CA PHE A 103 11.30 5.03 -8.00
C PHE A 103 10.15 5.27 -7.04
N SER A 104 9.00 4.69 -7.34
CA SER A 104 7.84 4.69 -6.44
C SER A 104 7.28 3.28 -6.35
N ALA A 105 6.89 2.88 -5.15
CA ALA A 105 5.97 1.77 -4.96
C ALA A 105 4.58 2.36 -4.75
N VAL A 106 3.63 2.02 -5.62
CA VAL A 106 2.28 2.57 -5.61
C VAL A 106 1.30 1.44 -5.37
N LEU A 107 0.45 1.59 -4.36
CA LEU A 107 -0.69 0.73 -4.11
C LEU A 107 -1.95 1.44 -4.58
N MET A 108 -2.64 0.85 -5.55
CA MET A 108 -3.81 1.44 -6.20
C MET A 108 -5.01 0.50 -6.10
N SER A 109 -6.17 1.04 -5.74
CA SER A 109 -7.43 0.31 -5.77
C SER A 109 -8.07 0.40 -7.16
N ARG A 110 -8.63 -0.71 -7.66
CA ARG A 110 -9.46 -0.69 -8.88
C ARG A 110 -10.66 0.24 -8.72
N GLY A 111 -11.25 0.26 -7.52
CA GLY A 111 -12.26 1.22 -7.09
C GLY A 111 -11.59 2.44 -6.44
N ASN A 112 -11.76 2.53 -5.12
CA ASN A 112 -11.08 3.48 -4.22
C ASN A 112 -10.89 2.81 -2.85
N PHE A 113 -9.94 3.28 -2.07
CA PHE A 113 -9.92 3.06 -0.62
C PHE A 113 -10.97 3.95 0.05
N ALA A 114 -11.62 3.44 1.11
CA ALA A 114 -12.68 4.19 1.79
C ALA A 114 -12.12 5.28 2.71
N ALA A 115 -11.01 4.98 3.37
CA ALA A 115 -10.27 5.80 4.33
C ALA A 115 -8.84 5.22 4.42
N ALA A 116 -7.93 5.93 5.08
CA ALA A 116 -6.59 5.42 5.38
C ALA A 116 -6.01 6.07 6.64
N GLU A 117 -5.26 5.29 7.41
CA GLU A 117 -4.35 5.78 8.45
C GLU A 117 -2.93 5.66 7.91
N LEU A 118 -2.27 6.80 7.69
CA LEU A 118 -0.95 6.86 7.07
C LEU A 118 0.07 7.33 8.10
N SER A 119 1.23 6.69 8.13
CA SER A 119 2.35 7.13 8.97
C SER A 119 3.65 6.94 8.22
N SER A 120 4.61 7.82 8.48
CA SER A 120 5.98 7.67 8.02
C SER A 120 6.96 8.07 9.12
N SER A 121 8.06 7.32 9.23
CA SER A 121 9.12 7.64 10.18
C SER A 121 10.48 7.71 9.51
N GLU A 122 11.29 8.68 9.90
CA GLU A 122 12.62 8.88 9.36
C GLU A 122 13.66 7.98 10.04
N LEU A 123 14.45 7.26 9.24
CA LEU A 123 15.50 6.36 9.75
C LEU A 123 16.87 7.05 9.71
N LYS A 124 17.10 8.06 10.54
CA LYS A 124 18.27 8.98 10.48
C LYS A 124 19.63 8.27 10.33
N ASP A 125 19.90 7.29 11.18
CA ASP A 125 21.22 6.64 11.29
C ASP A 125 21.29 5.25 10.64
N ASN A 126 20.36 4.94 9.74
CA ASN A 126 20.34 3.63 9.06
C ASN A 126 21.12 3.68 7.72
N PRO A 127 22.16 2.85 7.52
CA PRO A 127 22.97 2.90 6.30
C PRO A 127 22.19 2.48 5.04
N ASP A 128 21.21 1.60 5.19
CA ASP A 128 20.54 0.87 4.10
C ASP A 128 19.13 1.37 3.81
N PHE A 129 18.52 2.13 4.73
CA PHE A 129 17.15 2.60 4.63
C PHE A 129 17.02 4.07 4.98
N ILE A 130 16.01 4.74 4.40
CA ILE A 130 15.79 6.19 4.58
C ILE A 130 14.53 6.50 5.39
N LYS A 131 13.44 5.75 5.18
CA LYS A 131 12.13 5.92 5.84
C LYS A 131 11.42 4.56 5.94
N GLN A 132 10.41 4.47 6.81
CA GLN A 132 9.47 3.35 6.89
C GLN A 132 8.04 3.84 7.11
#